data_AF-A0A835G1C1-F1
#
_entry.id   AF-A0A835G1C1-F1
#
_cell.length_a   1.000
_cell.length_b   1.000
_cell.length_c   1.000
_cell.angle_alpha   90.00
_cell.angle_beta   90.00
_cell.angle_gamma   90.00
#
_symmetry.space_group_name_H-M   'P 1'
#
loop_
_entity.id
_entity.type
_entity.pdbx_description
1 polymer ?
#
loop_
_entity_poly.entity_id
_entity_poly.type
_entity_poly.pdbx_seq_one_letter_code
_entity_poly.pdbx_strand_id
1 'polypeptide(L)'
;MEVTLKNHPGFATFILHLKLRRPVYYQHYFGFSSLHSYQKEFIQRLLQGRYRLVVMATGAGKSLCYQLPPLITKKTCIVISPLLSLMQDQVPSM
;
A
#
# COMPACT_ATOMS: atom_id res chain seq x y z
N MET A 1 -21.67 -10.46 23.83
CA MET A 1 -21.95 -9.14 23.23
C MET A 1 -20.74 -8.72 22.40
N GLU A 2 -20.53 -9.28 21.21
CA GLU A 2 -19.22 -9.16 20.53
C GLU A 2 -19.28 -9.07 19.00
N VAL A 3 -20.43 -8.73 18.40
CA VAL A 3 -20.64 -8.97 16.95
C VAL A 3 -20.93 -7.72 16.10
N THR A 4 -21.18 -6.54 16.67
CA THR A 4 -21.67 -5.39 15.85
C THR A 4 -20.59 -4.38 15.41
N LEU A 5 -19.39 -4.36 16.02
CA LEU A 5 -18.35 -3.35 15.67
C LEU A 5 -17.51 -3.71 14.43
N LYS A 6 -17.47 -4.98 14.01
CA LYS A 6 -16.68 -5.40 12.82
C LYS A 6 -17.25 -4.88 11.50
N ASN A 7 -18.55 -4.58 11.44
CA ASN A 7 -19.25 -4.19 10.21
C ASN A 7 -19.41 -2.68 10.00
N HIS A 8 -18.86 -1.84 10.89
CA HIS A 8 -18.85 -0.40 10.64
C HIS A 8 -17.72 -0.06 9.66
N PRO A 9 -17.98 0.68 8.55
CA PRO A 9 -16.92 1.12 7.62
C PRO A 9 -15.82 1.95 8.32
N GLY A 10 -16.15 2.57 9.46
CA GLY A 10 -15.20 3.26 10.33
C GLY A 10 -14.22 2.34 11.06
N PHE A 11 -14.62 1.12 11.43
CA PHE A 11 -13.77 0.18 12.17
C PHE A 11 -12.69 -0.44 11.27
N ALA A 12 -13.06 -0.82 10.04
CA ALA A 12 -12.09 -1.25 9.03
C ALA A 12 -11.07 -0.14 8.73
N THR A 13 -11.54 1.10 8.60
CA THR A 13 -10.69 2.28 8.39
C THR A 13 -9.75 2.54 9.57
N PHE A 14 -10.23 2.34 10.81
CA PHE A 14 -9.44 2.48 12.03
C PHE A 14 -8.34 1.41 12.15
N ILE A 15 -8.66 0.13 11.91
CA ILE A 15 -7.69 -0.97 11.89
C ILE A 15 -6.66 -0.77 10.77
N LEU A 16 -7.09 -0.23 9.63
CA LEU A 16 -6.20 0.09 8.52
C LEU A 16 -5.21 1.20 8.88
N HIS A 17 -5.69 2.25 9.54
CA HIS A 17 -4.86 3.36 10.00
C HIS A 17 -3.83 2.90 11.05
N LEU A 18 -4.22 1.96 11.92
CA LEU A 18 -3.30 1.30 12.87
C LEU A 18 -2.24 0.46 12.16
N LYS A 19 -2.61 -0.33 11.15
CA LYS A 19 -1.66 -1.12 10.36
C LYS A 19 -0.68 -0.24 9.58
N LEU A 20 -1.16 0.89 9.02
CA LEU A 20 -0.35 1.89 8.32
C LEU A 20 0.47 2.81 9.25
N ARG A 21 0.25 2.76 10.57
CA ARG A 21 1.09 3.44 11.55
C ARG A 21 2.26 2.59 12.02
N ARG A 22 2.25 1.28 11.77
CA ARG A 22 3.35 0.39 12.20
C ARG A 22 4.54 0.56 11.26
N PRO A 23 5.67 1.13 11.73
CA PRO A 23 6.82 1.42 10.89
C PRO A 23 7.49 0.17 10.32
N VAL A 24 7.21 -0.99 10.92
CA VAL A 24 7.76 -2.30 10.56
C VAL A 24 7.66 -2.57 9.05
N TYR A 25 6.56 -2.23 8.38
CA TYR A 25 6.38 -2.63 6.98
C TYR A 25 7.20 -1.83 5.97
N TYR A 26 7.38 -0.51 6.17
CA TYR A 26 8.14 0.33 5.23
C TYR A 26 9.60 0.53 5.66
N GLN A 27 9.92 0.34 6.95
CA GLN A 27 11.31 0.33 7.41
C GLN A 27 12.02 -0.99 7.13
N HIS A 28 11.40 -2.15 7.43
CA HIS A 28 12.09 -3.44 7.20
C HIS A 28 12.20 -3.83 5.72
N TYR A 29 11.16 -3.58 4.92
CA TYR A 29 11.13 -4.05 3.53
C TYR A 29 11.66 -3.03 2.54
N PHE A 30 11.59 -1.73 2.85
CA PHE A 30 11.91 -0.68 1.88
C PHE A 30 12.91 0.36 2.41
N GLY A 31 13.38 0.24 3.66
CA GLY A 31 14.34 1.18 4.25
C GLY A 31 13.82 2.61 4.43
N PHE A 32 12.51 2.87 4.26
CA PHE A 32 11.94 4.21 4.38
C PHE A 32 11.54 4.51 5.82
N SER A 33 12.03 5.62 6.36
CA SER A 33 11.68 6.12 7.69
C SER A 33 10.26 6.69 7.76
N SER A 34 9.71 7.17 6.64
CA SER A 34 8.31 7.59 6.55
C SER A 34 7.77 7.58 5.12
N LEU A 35 6.45 7.41 4.97
CA LEU A 35 5.73 7.62 3.72
C LEU A 35 5.32 9.09 3.57
N HIS A 36 5.37 9.62 2.35
CA HIS A 36 4.77 10.92 2.05
C HIS A 36 3.25 10.89 2.29
N SER A 37 2.67 12.03 2.66
CA SER A 37 1.24 12.13 2.98
C SER A 37 0.34 11.63 1.86
N TYR A 38 0.69 11.93 0.60
CA TYR A 38 -0.07 11.48 -0.57
C TYR A 38 -0.01 9.96 -0.78
N GLN A 39 1.13 9.32 -0.47
CA GLN A 39 1.28 7.85 -0.55
C GLN A 39 0.39 7.17 0.49
N LYS A 40 0.40 7.70 1.73
CA LYS A 40 -0.45 7.20 2.83
C LYS A 40 -1.92 7.28 2.45
N GLU A 41 -2.34 8.43 1.94
CA GLU A 41 -3.73 8.67 1.53
C GLU A 41 -4.15 7.73 0.39
N PHE A 42 -3.28 7.55 -0.60
CA PHE A 42 -3.51 6.64 -1.71
C PHE A 42 -3.65 5.19 -1.24
N ILE A 43 -2.68 4.69 -0.46
CA ILE A 43 -2.67 3.33 0.07
C ILE A 43 -3.89 3.08 0.97
N GLN A 44 -4.24 4.05 1.81
CA GLN A 44 -5.42 3.95 2.68
C GLN A 44 -6.70 3.77 1.85
N ARG A 45 -6.85 4.52 0.76
CA ARG A 45 -8.00 4.40 -0.13
C ARG A 45 -8.00 3.11 -0.93
N LEU A 46 -6.84 2.65 -1.39
CA LEU A 46 -6.69 1.37 -2.10
C LEU A 46 -7.12 0.20 -1.21
N LEU A 47 -6.68 0.21 0.06
CA LEU A 47 -7.02 -0.79 1.06
C LEU A 47 -8.51 -0.77 1.48
N GLN A 48 -9.21 0.35 1.30
CA GLN A 48 -10.67 0.43 1.43
C GLN A 48 -11.43 -0.16 0.23
N GLY A 49 -10.72 -0.74 -0.75
CA GLY A 49 -11.33 -1.32 -1.95
C GLY A 49 -11.84 -0.27 -2.94
N ARG A 50 -11.36 0.98 -2.86
CA ARG A 50 -11.80 2.06 -3.76
C ARG A 50 -10.84 2.15 -4.96
N TYR A 51 -11.39 2.25 -6.17
CA TYR A 51 -10.62 2.45 -7.41
C TYR A 51 -9.85 3.76 -7.40
N ARG A 52 -8.59 3.74 -7.84
CA ARG A 52 -7.73 4.93 -7.85
C ARG A 52 -6.82 4.96 -9.06
N LEU A 53 -6.60 6.17 -9.57
CA LEU A 53 -5.55 6.51 -10.51
C LEU A 53 -4.49 7.32 -9.76
N VAL A 54 -3.22 7.05 -10.03
CA VAL A 54 -2.11 7.83 -9.50
C VAL A 54 -1.26 8.35 -10.65
N VAL A 55 -1.04 9.65 -10.65
CA VAL A 55 -0.12 10.32 -11.57
C VAL A 55 0.98 10.94 -10.73
N MET A 56 2.20 10.46 -10.89
CA MET A 56 3.35 10.94 -10.14
C MET A 56 4.57 10.95 -11.06
N ALA A 57 5.50 11.87 -10.81
CA ALA A 57 6.78 11.92 -11.51
C ALA A 57 7.60 10.62 -11.30
N THR A 58 8.49 10.30 -12.23
CA THR A 58 9.48 9.22 -12.06
C THR A 58 10.29 9.46 -10.78
N GLY A 59 10.63 8.40 -10.05
CA GLY A 59 11.34 8.50 -8.76
C GLY A 59 10.48 8.87 -7.55
N ALA A 60 9.23 9.36 -7.72
CA ALA A 60 8.38 9.79 -6.60
C ALA A 60 7.82 8.65 -5.71
N GLY A 61 8.23 7.40 -5.94
CA GLY A 61 7.80 6.25 -5.14
C GLY A 61 6.41 5.69 -5.49
N LYS A 62 6.05 5.65 -6.77
CA LYS A 62 4.80 5.01 -7.25
C LYS A 62 4.75 3.52 -6.89
N SER A 63 5.89 2.83 -7.00
CA SER A 63 5.97 1.38 -6.77
C SER A 63 5.54 0.96 -5.38
N LEU A 64 5.96 1.74 -4.39
CA LEU A 64 5.57 1.56 -2.99
C LEU A 64 4.05 1.58 -2.77
N CYS A 65 3.33 2.38 -3.57
CA CYS A 65 1.88 2.52 -3.46
C CYS A 65 1.11 1.25 -3.84
N TYR A 66 1.67 0.36 -4.68
CA TYR A 66 1.07 -0.93 -5.02
C TYR A 66 1.80 -2.13 -4.38
N GLN A 67 3.06 -2.00 -3.99
CA GLN A 67 3.83 -3.06 -3.34
C GLN A 67 3.53 -3.22 -1.84
N LEU A 68 3.26 -2.11 -1.12
CA LEU A 68 2.97 -2.17 0.31
C LEU A 68 1.58 -2.78 0.67
N PRO A 69 0.47 -2.47 -0.03
CA PRO A 69 -0.84 -3.04 0.26
C PRO A 69 -0.92 -4.58 0.37
N PRO A 70 -0.33 -5.39 -0.55
CA PRO A 70 -0.35 -6.85 -0.44
C PRO A 70 0.38 -7.36 0.81
N LEU A 71 1.48 -6.72 1.23
CA LEU A 71 2.20 -7.08 2.45
C LEU A 71 1.34 -6.86 3.72
N ILE A 72 0.58 -5.77 3.76
CA ILE A 72 -0.29 -5.41 4.88
C ILE A 72 -1.53 -6.33 4.95
N THR A 73 -2.08 -6.66 3.78
CA THR A 73 -3.31 -7.46 3.66
C THR A 73 -3.05 -8.95 3.62
N LYS A 74 -1.79 -9.37 3.44
CA LYS A 74 -1.39 -10.76 3.17
C LYS A 74 -2.16 -11.35 1.97
N LYS A 75 -2.34 -10.54 0.93
CA LYS A 75 -3.01 -10.91 -0.32
C LYS A 75 -2.03 -10.79 -1.50
N THR A 76 -2.35 -11.45 -2.60
CA THR A 76 -1.59 -11.32 -3.85
C THR A 76 -1.96 -10.02 -4.57
N CYS A 77 -0.96 -9.26 -5.03
CA CYS A 77 -1.13 -8.11 -5.92
C CYS A 77 -0.65 -8.51 -7.33
N ILE A 78 -1.45 -8.16 -8.34
CA ILE A 78 -1.08 -8.35 -9.75
C ILE A 78 -0.65 -6.98 -10.28
N VAL A 79 0.58 -6.91 -10.79
CA VAL A 79 1.13 -5.72 -11.43
C VAL A 79 1.28 -6.00 -12.91
N ILE A 80 0.64 -5.19 -13.74
CA ILE A 80 0.70 -5.30 -15.21
C ILE A 80 1.61 -4.18 -15.71
N SER A 81 2.71 -4.56 -16.36
CA SER A 81 3.65 -3.64 -17.00
C SER A 81 3.67 -3.89 -18.51
N PRO A 82 3.69 -2.85 -19.35
CA PRO A 82 3.77 -3.02 -20.80
C PRO A 82 5.16 -3.43 -21.29
N LEU A 83 6.21 -3.23 -20.49
CA LEU A 83 7.60 -3.47 -20.88
C LEU A 83 8.28 -4.43 -19.91
N LEU A 84 8.96 -5.45 -20.47
CA LEU A 84 9.73 -6.43 -19.71
C LEU A 84 10.93 -5.79 -18.99
N SER A 85 11.59 -4.81 -19.62
CA SER A 85 12.70 -4.06 -19.03
C SER A 85 12.29 -3.41 -17.70
N LEU A 86 11.11 -2.78 -17.66
CA LEU A 86 10.59 -2.18 -16.42
C LEU A 86 10.27 -3.20 -15.34
N MET A 87 9.92 -4.43 -15.71
CA MET A 87 9.71 -5.51 -14.75
C MET A 87 11.04 -5.98 -14.17
N GLN A 88 12.06 -6.13 -15.01
CA GLN A 88 13.40 -6.53 -14.61
C GLN A 88 14.06 -5.53 -13.67
N ASP A 89 13.78 -4.23 -13.80
CA ASP A 89 14.31 -3.23 -12.86
C ASP A 89 13.67 -3.31 -11.46
N GLN A 90 12.45 -3.85 -11.37
CA GLN A 90 11.66 -3.87 -10.12
C GLN A 90 11.83 -5.16 -9.31
N VAL A 91 12.22 -6.29 -9.93
CA VAL A 91 12.37 -7.59 -9.25
C VAL A 91 13.61 -7.67 -8.35
N PRO A 92 14.82 -7.22 -8.76
CA PRO A 92 16.01 -7.25 -7.91
C PRO A 92 15.97 -6.26 -6.74
N SER A 93 15.13 -5.23 -6.87
CA SER A 93 14.97 -4.15 -5.89
C SER A 93 13.95 -4.48 -4.79
N MET A 94 13.41 -5.70 -4.78
CA MET A 94 12.28 -6.16 -3.96
C MET A 94 12.71 -7.27 -3.02
#